data_AF-A0A1I2AJE9-F1
#
_entry.id   AF-A0A1I2AJE9-F1
#
_cell.length_a   1.000
_cell.length_b   1.000
_cell.length_c   1.000
_cell.angle_alpha   90.00
_cell.angle_beta   90.00
_cell.angle_gamma   90.00
#
_symmetry.space_group_name_H-M   'P 1'
#
loop_
_entity.id
_entity.type
_entity.pdbx_description
1 polymer ?
#
loop_
_entity_poly.entity_id
_entity_poly.type
_entity_poly.pdbx_seq_one_letter_code
_entity_poly.pdbx_strand_id
1 'polypeptide(L)'
;MCKAFVFGKFIPFNSGHEAMIRFALSECDFLTVLICCSDKELLPGSMRKQWIVNAFADIPNIEIIVFDYEEDELPGTFITSHEVSAVWSEKFKELFPDHSLVITSEIYGEQVASFMGIRHIPFDPEKKLYPVSATKIRTDAFDNWG
;
A
#
# COMPACT_ATOMS: atom_id res chain seq x y z
N MET A 1 20.22 -8.43 0.28
CA MET A 1 18.83 -8.69 0.71
C MET A 1 17.95 -7.64 0.03
N CYS A 2 17.01 -8.07 -0.80
CA CYS A 2 16.04 -7.19 -1.43
C CYS A 2 14.89 -6.94 -0.44
N LYS A 3 14.81 -5.71 0.07
CA LYS A 3 13.66 -5.24 0.85
C LYS A 3 12.70 -4.48 -0.04
N ALA A 4 11.42 -4.83 0.04
CA ALA A 4 10.36 -4.19 -0.71
C ALA A 4 9.27 -3.65 0.21
N PHE A 5 8.50 -2.68 -0.28
CA PHE A 5 7.31 -2.24 0.43
C PHE A 5 6.10 -2.09 -0.48
N VAL A 6 4.94 -2.23 0.15
CA VAL A 6 3.62 -1.93 -0.39
C VAL A 6 2.99 -0.91 0.55
N PHE A 7 2.24 0.05 0.03
CA PHE A 7 1.55 1.02 0.85
C PHE A 7 0.11 1.25 0.39
N GLY A 8 -0.74 1.67 1.32
CA GLY A 8 -2.13 2.00 1.02
C GLY A 8 -2.95 2.29 2.26
N LYS A 9 -4.21 2.67 2.04
CA LYS A 9 -5.18 2.93 3.11
C LYS A 9 -5.77 1.65 3.70
N PHE A 10 -5.99 0.63 2.85
CA PHE A 10 -6.64 -0.64 3.19
C PHE A 10 -8.02 -0.49 3.86
N ILE A 11 -8.90 0.35 3.29
CA ILE A 11 -10.27 0.60 3.78
C ILE A 11 -11.34 0.13 2.77
N PRO A 12 -11.84 -1.11 2.87
CA PRO A 12 -11.31 -2.21 3.66
C PRO A 12 -10.14 -2.92 2.95
N PHE A 13 -9.45 -3.80 3.67
CA PHE A 13 -8.62 -4.83 3.07
C PHE A 13 -9.48 -5.77 2.19
N ASN A 14 -8.96 -6.23 1.05
CA ASN A 14 -9.72 -7.01 0.06
C ASN A 14 -8.80 -7.97 -0.71
N SER A 15 -9.39 -8.84 -1.54
CA SER A 15 -8.68 -9.85 -2.33
C SER A 15 -7.62 -9.28 -3.27
N GLY A 16 -7.84 -8.11 -3.86
CA GLY A 16 -6.84 -7.41 -4.69
C GLY A 16 -5.61 -6.98 -3.88
N HIS A 17 -5.82 -6.43 -2.68
CA HIS A 17 -4.71 -6.12 -1.77
C HIS A 17 -3.96 -7.39 -1.34
N GLU A 18 -4.68 -8.46 -1.02
CA GLU A 18 -4.06 -9.73 -0.65
C GLU A 18 -3.19 -10.27 -1.79
N ALA A 19 -3.71 -10.29 -3.02
CA ALA A 19 -2.98 -10.76 -4.19
C ALA A 19 -1.73 -9.90 -4.46
N MET A 20 -1.82 -8.58 -4.33
CA MET A 20 -0.67 -7.68 -4.47
C MET A 20 0.41 -7.96 -3.42
N ILE A 21 0.03 -8.16 -2.15
CA ILE A 21 0.98 -8.48 -1.08
C ILE A 21 1.63 -9.85 -1.33
N ARG A 22 0.87 -10.86 -1.76
CA ARG A 22 1.42 -12.18 -2.13
C ARG A 22 2.40 -12.10 -3.29
N PHE A 23 2.10 -11.29 -4.30
CA PHE A 23 3.02 -11.03 -5.39
C PHE A 23 4.27 -10.29 -4.91
N ALA A 24 4.14 -9.25 -4.08
CA ALA A 24 5.28 -8.54 -3.52
C ALA A 24 6.22 -9.48 -2.73
N LEU A 25 5.65 -10.44 -1.98
CA LEU A 25 6.41 -11.48 -1.27
C LEU A 25 7.20 -12.42 -2.18
N SER A 26 6.82 -12.59 -3.46
CA SER A 26 7.61 -13.38 -4.42
C SER A 26 8.75 -12.61 -5.06
N GLU A 27 8.75 -11.26 -4.95
CA GLU A 27 9.71 -10.38 -5.61
C GLU A 27 10.80 -9.85 -4.66
N CYS A 28 10.74 -10.20 -3.36
CA CYS A 28 11.68 -9.71 -2.36
C CYS A 28 12.03 -10.73 -1.28
N ASP A 29 13.10 -10.46 -0.54
CA ASP A 29 13.49 -11.27 0.62
C ASP A 29 12.67 -10.89 1.87
N PHE A 30 12.28 -9.62 1.98
CA PHE A 30 11.52 -9.06 3.10
C PHE A 30 10.55 -7.98 2.63
N LEU A 31 9.29 -8.04 3.07
CA LEU A 31 8.24 -7.12 2.69
C LEU A 31 7.76 -6.27 3.87
N THR A 32 7.67 -4.96 3.68
CA THR A 32 6.94 -4.08 4.60
C THR A 32 5.61 -3.66 3.98
N VAL A 33 4.51 -3.85 4.70
CA VAL A 33 3.19 -3.33 4.33
C VAL A 33 2.89 -2.11 5.19
N LEU A 34 2.89 -0.94 4.56
CA LEU A 34 2.64 0.35 5.21
C LEU A 34 1.17 0.74 5.08
N ILE A 35 0.47 0.84 6.21
CA ILE A 35 -0.90 1.32 6.31
C ILE A 35 -0.87 2.81 6.59
N CYS A 36 -1.16 3.63 5.58
CA CYS A 36 -1.23 5.08 5.73
C CYS A 36 -2.60 5.47 6.30
N CYS A 37 -2.62 6.05 7.51
CA CYS A 37 -3.83 6.45 8.23
C CYS A 37 -3.86 7.97 8.36
N SER A 38 -4.83 8.62 7.72
CA SER A 38 -5.05 10.05 7.94
C SER A 38 -5.86 10.28 9.20
N ASP A 39 -5.56 11.37 9.90
CA ASP A 39 -6.35 12.01 10.94
C ASP A 39 -7.84 12.25 10.60
N LYS A 40 -8.19 12.30 9.30
CA LYS A 40 -9.57 12.47 8.80
C LYS A 40 -10.32 11.15 8.58
N GLU A 41 -9.67 10.00 8.77
CA GLU A 41 -10.28 8.69 8.56
C GLU A 41 -10.89 8.14 9.86
N LEU A 42 -12.14 7.67 9.80
CA LEU A 42 -12.85 7.14 10.97
C LEU A 42 -12.40 5.72 11.37
N LEU A 43 -11.87 4.94 10.43
CA LEU A 43 -11.53 3.54 10.68
C LEU A 43 -10.13 3.44 11.31
N PRO A 44 -9.96 2.89 12.53
CA PRO A 44 -8.66 2.85 13.19
C PRO A 44 -7.61 2.05 12.41
N GLY A 45 -6.38 2.54 12.33
CA GLY A 45 -5.26 1.83 11.71
C GLY A 45 -4.98 0.47 12.34
N SER A 46 -5.22 0.31 13.64
CA SER A 46 -5.10 -0.97 14.36
C SER A 46 -6.03 -2.06 13.81
N MET A 47 -7.26 -1.70 13.43
CA MET A 47 -8.21 -2.63 12.83
C MET A 47 -7.74 -3.08 11.45
N ARG A 48 -7.24 -2.14 10.64
CA ARG A 48 -6.70 -2.42 9.30
C ARG A 48 -5.47 -3.31 9.39
N LYS A 49 -4.58 -3.04 10.34
CA LYS A 49 -3.42 -3.87 10.66
C LYS A 49 -3.84 -5.28 11.03
N GLN A 50 -4.85 -5.45 11.88
CA GLN A 50 -5.32 -6.77 12.28
C GLN A 50 -5.81 -7.61 11.08
N TRP A 51 -6.49 -7.00 10.10
CA TRP A 51 -6.92 -7.72 8.89
C TRP A 51 -5.73 -8.29 8.12
N ILE A 52 -4.69 -7.49 7.91
CA ILE A 52 -3.51 -7.92 7.16
C ILE A 52 -2.69 -8.93 7.98
N VAL A 53 -2.48 -8.69 9.27
CA VAL A 53 -1.79 -9.64 10.16
C VAL A 53 -2.48 -11.01 10.16
N ASN A 54 -3.81 -11.05 10.22
CA ASN A 54 -4.56 -12.30 10.17
C ASN A 54 -4.39 -13.03 8.82
N ALA A 55 -4.40 -12.30 7.71
CA ALA A 55 -4.27 -12.89 6.37
C ALA A 55 -2.86 -13.46 6.09
N PHE A 56 -1.84 -12.95 6.81
CA PHE A 56 -0.43 -13.30 6.60
C PHE A 56 0.27 -13.84 7.86
N ALA A 57 -0.49 -14.40 8.82
CA ALA A 57 0.04 -14.83 10.11
C ALA A 57 1.17 -15.88 10.03
N ASP A 58 1.14 -16.72 9.00
CA ASP A 58 2.13 -17.78 8.79
C ASP A 58 3.34 -17.35 7.94
N ILE A 59 3.41 -16.08 7.54
CA ILE A 59 4.49 -15.54 6.70
C ILE A 59 5.53 -14.84 7.60
N PRO A 60 6.78 -15.34 7.69
CA PRO A 60 7.77 -14.80 8.61
C PRO A 60 8.52 -13.57 8.09
N ASN A 61 8.52 -13.35 6.77
CA ASN A 61 9.30 -12.29 6.10
C ASN A 61 8.44 -11.08 5.69
N ILE A 62 7.41 -10.78 6.49
CA ILE A 62 6.53 -9.63 6.31
C ILE A 62 6.41 -8.83 7.60
N GLU A 63 6.40 -7.50 7.49
CA GLU A 63 6.12 -6.58 8.60
C GLU A 63 4.97 -5.64 8.23
N ILE A 64 4.02 -5.46 9.16
CA ILE A 64 2.87 -4.58 8.96
C ILE A 64 2.99 -3.36 9.87
N ILE A 65 3.16 -2.19 9.28
CA ILE A 65 3.37 -0.91 9.96
C ILE A 65 2.14 -0.02 9.75
N VAL A 66 1.71 0.68 10.80
CA VAL A 66 0.73 1.77 10.70
C VAL A 66 1.50 3.08 10.76
N PHE A 67 1.22 3.97 9.81
CA PHE A 67 1.75 5.31 9.77
C PHE A 67 0.58 6.30 9.82
N ASP A 68 0.40 6.91 10.98
CA ASP A 68 -0.56 7.98 11.20
C ASP A 68 0.03 9.31 10.71
N TYR A 69 -0.76 10.08 9.96
CA TYR A 69 -0.36 11.39 9.45
C TYR A 69 -1.51 12.39 9.50
N GLU A 70 -1.16 13.66 9.64
CA GLU A 70 -2.11 14.77 9.52
C GLU A 70 -2.19 15.21 8.06
N GLU A 71 -3.40 15.32 7.51
CA GLU A 71 -3.58 15.74 6.11
C GLU A 71 -3.15 17.18 5.82
N ASP A 72 -2.96 17.98 6.88
CA ASP A 72 -2.42 19.34 6.79
C ASP A 72 -0.88 19.32 6.59
N GLU A 73 -0.20 18.23 6.96
CA GLU A 73 1.25 18.05 6.80
C GLU A 73 1.60 17.20 5.57
N LEU A 74 0.81 16.17 5.29
CA LEU A 74 0.99 15.28 4.14
C LEU A 74 -0.31 15.15 3.36
N PRO A 75 -0.29 15.37 2.04
CA PRO A 75 -1.50 15.24 1.23
C PRO A 75 -2.07 13.82 1.32
N GLY A 76 -3.39 13.70 1.23
CA GLY A 76 -4.05 12.40 1.24
C GLY A 76 -3.49 11.45 0.18
N THR A 77 -3.17 10.21 0.56
CA THR A 77 -2.56 9.18 -0.33
C THR A 77 -3.40 8.78 -1.55
N PHE A 78 -4.64 9.25 -1.64
CA PHE A 78 -5.54 9.03 -2.77
C PHE A 78 -5.39 10.11 -3.87
N ILE A 79 -4.68 11.20 -3.58
CA ILE A 79 -4.45 12.27 -4.55
C ILE A 79 -3.33 11.81 -5.48
N THR A 80 -3.66 11.62 -6.75
CA THR A 80 -2.70 11.21 -7.77
C THR A 80 -2.16 12.45 -8.49
N SER A 81 -1.08 13.03 -7.98
CA SER A 81 -0.34 14.11 -8.64
C SER A 81 1.16 13.91 -8.52
N HIS A 82 1.93 14.50 -9.44
CA HIS A 82 3.39 14.42 -9.43
C HIS A 82 3.98 15.06 -8.16
N GLU A 83 3.40 16.19 -7.71
CA GLU A 83 3.79 16.90 -6.49
C GLU A 83 3.50 16.06 -5.25
N VAL A 84 2.33 15.41 -5.19
CA VAL A 84 1.96 14.51 -4.10
C VAL A 84 2.89 13.30 -4.05
N SER A 85 3.21 12.71 -5.21
CA SER A 85 4.19 11.63 -5.32
C SER A 85 5.57 12.06 -4.81
N ALA A 86 6.01 13.28 -5.10
CA ALA A 86 7.30 13.79 -4.63
C ALA A 86 7.34 13.91 -3.10
N VAL A 87 6.30 14.51 -2.49
CA VAL A 87 6.19 14.68 -1.04
C VAL A 87 6.17 13.33 -0.32
N TRP A 88 5.36 12.39 -0.80
CA TRP A 88 5.30 11.05 -0.21
C TRP A 88 6.61 10.28 -0.38
N SER A 89 7.32 10.47 -1.49
CA SER A 89 8.61 9.80 -1.72
C SER A 89 9.68 10.24 -0.73
N GLU A 90 9.73 11.51 -0.35
CA GLU A 90 10.64 11.97 0.71
C GLU A 90 10.28 11.32 2.06
N LYS A 91 8.99 11.25 2.40
CA LYS A 91 8.55 10.56 3.62
C LYS A 91 8.88 9.07 3.58
N PHE A 92 8.72 8.41 2.44
CA PHE A 92 9.07 6.99 2.29
C PHE A 92 10.57 6.75 2.37
N LYS A 93 11.44 7.67 1.89
CA LYS A 93 12.89 7.56 2.10
C LYS A 93 13.27 7.58 3.58
N GLU A 94 12.59 8.43 4.37
CA GLU A 94 12.80 8.49 5.82
C GLU A 94 12.36 7.20 6.53
N LEU A 95 11.19 6.66 6.15
CA LEU A 95 10.64 5.44 6.73
C LEU A 95 11.41 4.18 6.29
N PHE A 96 11.88 4.17 5.04
CA PHE A 96 12.41 2.99 4.35
C PHE A 96 13.78 3.28 3.69
N PRO A 97 14.81 3.68 4.46
CA PRO A 97 16.10 4.07 3.92
C PRO A 97 16.87 2.92 3.24
N ASP A 98 16.49 1.66 3.51
CA ASP A 98 17.13 0.46 2.99
C ASP A 98 16.24 -0.40 2.09
N HIS A 99 15.05 0.10 1.72
CA HIS A 99 14.19 -0.55 0.72
C HIS A 99 14.61 -0.17 -0.69
N SER A 100 14.55 -1.14 -1.60
CA SER A 100 15.02 -0.99 -2.98
C SER A 100 13.95 -1.30 -4.02
N LEU A 101 12.74 -1.63 -3.57
CA LEU A 101 11.63 -2.04 -4.40
C LEU A 101 10.30 -1.55 -3.82
N VAL A 102 9.44 -0.99 -4.65
CA VAL A 102 8.05 -0.68 -4.33
C VAL A 102 7.13 -1.41 -5.31
N ILE A 103 6.02 -1.94 -4.80
CA ILE A 103 4.99 -2.60 -5.59
C ILE A 103 3.68 -1.85 -5.39
N THR A 104 3.05 -1.43 -6.48
CA THR A 104 1.73 -0.82 -6.46
C THR A 104 0.89 -1.28 -7.66
N SER A 105 -0.42 -1.13 -7.56
CA SER A 105 -1.35 -1.27 -8.69
C SER A 105 -1.69 0.06 -9.37
N GLU A 106 -1.08 1.15 -8.91
CA GLU A 106 -1.49 2.50 -9.27
C GLU A 106 -0.39 3.22 -10.06
N ILE A 107 -0.80 4.08 -10.99
CA ILE A 107 0.13 4.75 -11.91
C ILE A 107 1.18 5.62 -11.21
N TYR A 108 0.92 6.06 -9.98
CA TYR A 108 1.87 6.86 -9.19
C TYR A 108 3.06 6.03 -8.69
N GLY A 109 3.01 4.70 -8.73
CA GLY A 109 4.11 3.84 -8.26
C GLY A 109 5.42 4.13 -8.99
N GLU A 110 5.34 4.42 -10.29
CA GLU A 110 6.50 4.78 -11.10
C GLU A 110 7.12 6.12 -10.66
N GLN A 111 6.27 7.10 -10.36
CA GLN A 111 6.73 8.42 -9.89
C GLN A 111 7.39 8.27 -8.51
N VAL A 112 6.76 7.53 -7.61
CA VAL A 112 7.30 7.28 -6.26
C VAL A 112 8.68 6.63 -6.36
N ALA A 113 8.81 5.56 -7.14
CA ALA A 113 10.08 4.88 -7.32
C ALA A 113 11.15 5.79 -7.94
N SER A 114 10.78 6.60 -8.94
CA SER A 114 11.68 7.55 -9.58
C SER A 114 12.20 8.59 -8.58
N PHE A 115 11.35 9.16 -7.73
CA PHE A 115 11.79 10.11 -6.70
C PHE A 115 12.62 9.47 -5.60
N MET A 116 12.28 8.23 -5.23
CA MET A 116 13.02 7.45 -4.24
C MET A 116 14.37 6.93 -4.76
N GLY A 117 14.54 6.82 -6.08
CA GLY A 117 15.73 6.18 -6.67
C GLY A 117 15.72 4.66 -6.50
N ILE A 118 14.54 4.04 -6.43
CA ILE A 118 14.35 2.60 -6.26
C ILE A 118 13.66 1.99 -7.47
N ARG A 119 13.49 0.67 -7.48
CA ARG A 119 12.72 -0.02 -8.54
C ARG A 119 11.23 -0.03 -8.23
N HIS A 120 10.41 0.08 -9.27
CA HIS A 120 8.98 -0.19 -9.21
C HIS A 120 8.66 -1.49 -9.95
N ILE A 121 7.78 -2.31 -9.38
CA ILE A 121 7.13 -3.41 -10.10
C ILE A 121 5.62 -3.19 -10.04
N PRO A 122 4.94 -2.92 -11.18
CA PRO A 122 3.50 -2.76 -11.19
C PRO A 122 2.79 -4.10 -11.01
N PHE A 123 1.74 -4.13 -10.19
CA PHE A 123 0.87 -5.29 -10.01
C PHE A 123 -0.54 -5.02 -10.55
N ASP A 124 -0.96 -5.77 -11.57
CA ASP A 124 -2.29 -5.65 -12.21
C ASP A 124 -2.78 -4.20 -12.41
N PRO A 125 -1.99 -3.33 -13.10
CA PRO A 125 -2.32 -1.91 -13.24
C PRO A 125 -3.64 -1.68 -14.00
N GLU A 126 -4.08 -2.66 -14.81
CA GLU A 126 -5.33 -2.63 -15.55
C GLU A 126 -6.52 -3.21 -14.75
N LYS A 127 -6.29 -3.71 -13.53
CA LYS A 127 -7.29 -4.34 -12.63
C LYS A 127 -8.09 -5.45 -13.32
N LYS A 128 -7.41 -6.23 -14.18
CA LYS A 128 -8.01 -7.30 -14.99
C LYS A 128 -8.13 -8.60 -14.21
N LEU A 129 -7.20 -8.87 -13.30
CA LEU A 129 -7.18 -10.07 -12.48
C LEU A 129 -8.05 -9.89 -11.23
N TYR A 130 -8.04 -8.69 -10.64
CA TYR A 130 -8.82 -8.36 -9.44
C TYR A 130 -9.59 -7.04 -9.64
N PRO A 131 -10.83 -7.09 -10.17
CA PRO A 131 -11.62 -5.89 -10.50
C PRO A 131 -12.21 -5.18 -9.26
N VAL A 132 -11.93 -5.70 -8.07
CA VAL A 132 -12.45 -5.20 -6.79
C VAL A 132 -11.62 -3.99 -6.35
N SER A 133 -12.18 -2.79 -6.51
CA SER A 133 -11.61 -1.59 -5.88
C SER A 133 -12.25 -1.39 -4.51
N ALA A 134 -11.46 -0.96 -3.53
CA ALA A 134 -11.98 -0.62 -2.20
C ALA A 134 -13.10 0.43 -2.27
N THR A 135 -13.09 1.29 -3.31
CA THR A 135 -14.16 2.24 -3.60
C THR A 135 -15.47 1.54 -3.98
N LYS A 136 -15.44 0.48 -4.79
CA LYS A 136 -16.64 -0.30 -5.15
C LYS A 136 -17.22 -1.05 -3.95
N ILE A 137 -16.38 -1.61 -3.08
CA ILE A 137 -16.84 -2.29 -1.85
C ILE A 137 -17.57 -1.30 -0.93
N ARG A 138 -17.07 -0.06 -0.79
CA ARG A 138 -17.70 0.96 0.07
C ARG A 138 -19.06 1.44 -0.47
N THR A 139 -19.28 1.38 -1.78
CA THR A 139 -20.54 1.80 -2.40
C THR A 139 -21.54 0.66 -2.57
N ASP A 140 -21.08 -0.59 -2.65
CA ASP A 140 -21.95 -1.75 -2.83
C ASP A 140 -21.33 -3.01 -2.20
N ALA A 141 -21.55 -3.15 -0.88
CA ALA A 141 -20.92 -4.19 -0.06
C ALA A 141 -21.42 -5.62 -0.39
N PHE A 142 -22.62 -5.76 -0.97
CA PHE A 142 -23.23 -7.06 -1.26
C PHE A 142 -22.67 -7.73 -2.51
N ASP A 143 -22.36 -6.96 -3.56
CA ASP A 143 -21.91 -7.52 -4.85
C ASP A 143 -20.38 -7.66 -4.98
N ASN A 144 -19.61 -7.17 -4.01
CA ASN A 144 -18.14 -7.10 -4.09
C ASN A 144 -17.42 -7.83 -2.93
N TRP A 145 -18.12 -8.67 -2.17
CA TRP A 145 -17.50 -9.52 -1.16
C TRP A 145 -16.93 -10.78 -1.81
N GLY A 146 -15.65 -10.75 -2.19
CA GLY A 146 -14.91 -11.85 -2.82
C GLY A 146 -13.41 -11.66 -2.76
#